data_AF-A0A0F9R1X1-F1
#
_entry.id   AF-A0A0F9R1X1-F1
#
_cell.length_a   1.000
_cell.length_b   1.000
_cell.length_c   1.000
_cell.angle_alpha   90.00
_cell.angle_beta   90.00
_cell.angle_gamma   90.00
#
_symmetry.space_group_name_H-M   'P 1'
#
loop_
_entity.id
_entity.type
_entity.pdbx_description
1 polymer ?
#
loop_
_entity_poly.entity_id
_entity_poly.type
_entity_poly.pdbx_seq_one_letter_code
_entity_poly.pdbx_strand_id
1 'polypeptide(L)'
;MNWKKWMKFNPYKKLWSLIGGRPWTYIRRDFWHRFELVNIVFFVSVGFFSGIFYGNILKWLFSSTWHPILLVAGFYLIGVLQGHFFWGSRYVKGQEAQ
;
A
#
# COMPACT_ATOMS: atom_id res chain seq x y z
N MET A 1 -25.16 -6.04 22.27
CA MET A 1 -24.54 -6.59 21.05
C MET A 1 -23.64 -7.75 21.46
N ASN A 2 -23.81 -8.95 20.89
CA ASN A 2 -23.30 -10.22 21.46
C ASN A 2 -21.86 -10.52 20.99
N TRP A 3 -20.94 -10.91 21.89
CA TRP A 3 -19.50 -11.15 21.61
C TRP A 3 -19.25 -12.14 20.46
N LYS A 4 -20.11 -13.16 20.33
CA LYS A 4 -20.07 -14.13 19.22
C LYS A 4 -20.28 -13.50 17.83
N LYS A 5 -20.96 -12.35 17.75
CA LYS A 5 -21.15 -11.59 16.50
C LYS A 5 -19.89 -10.83 16.10
N TRP A 6 -19.10 -10.36 17.07
CA TRP A 6 -17.82 -9.68 16.82
C TRP A 6 -16.76 -10.64 16.27
N MET A 7 -16.66 -11.85 16.84
CA MET A 7 -15.73 -12.90 16.37
C MET A 7 -16.01 -13.36 14.93
N LYS A 8 -17.27 -13.24 14.45
CA LYS A 8 -17.66 -13.55 13.07
C LYS A 8 -17.56 -12.35 12.13
N PHE A 9 -17.36 -11.14 12.65
CA PHE A 9 -17.30 -9.93 11.87
C PHE A 9 -15.90 -9.76 11.28
N ASN A 10 -15.76 -9.99 9.98
CA ASN A 10 -14.52 -9.69 9.27
C ASN A 10 -14.61 -8.27 8.68
N PRO A 11 -14.05 -7.24 9.34
CA PRO A 11 -14.16 -5.85 8.90
C PRO A 11 -13.53 -5.66 7.53
N TYR A 12 -12.41 -6.33 7.25
CA TYR A 12 -11.76 -6.30 5.94
C TYR A 12 -12.70 -6.82 4.86
N LYS A 13 -13.34 -7.98 5.07
CA LYS A 13 -14.32 -8.56 4.14
C LYS A 13 -15.47 -7.62 3.83
N LYS A 14 -16.02 -6.97 4.86
CA LYS A 14 -17.12 -6.02 4.68
C LYS A 14 -16.66 -4.80 3.87
N LEU A 15 -15.50 -4.22 4.20
CA LEU A 15 -14.94 -3.06 3.51
C LEU A 15 -14.72 -3.32 2.02
N TRP A 16 -14.07 -4.43 1.65
CA TRP A 16 -13.83 -4.71 0.24
C TRP A 16 -15.05 -5.25 -0.50
N SER A 17 -16.02 -5.86 0.19
CA SER A 17 -17.29 -6.25 -0.44
C SER A 17 -18.13 -5.03 -0.84
N LEU A 18 -18.04 -3.95 -0.06
CA LEU A 18 -18.71 -2.69 -0.36
C LEU A 18 -17.94 -1.87 -1.40
N ILE A 19 -16.60 -1.89 -1.33
CA ILE A 19 -15.72 -1.09 -2.16
C ILE A 19 -14.96 -2.00 -3.12
N GLY A 20 -15.48 -2.12 -4.35
CA GLY A 20 -14.84 -2.82 -5.46
C GLY A 20 -15.19 -4.30 -5.61
N GLY A 21 -15.97 -4.89 -4.70
CA GLY A 21 -16.55 -6.24 -4.82
C GLY A 21 -15.54 -7.39 -4.79
N ARG A 22 -14.25 -7.09 -4.53
CA ARG A 22 -13.14 -8.05 -4.50
C ARG A 22 -12.06 -7.56 -3.52
N PRO A 23 -11.24 -8.45 -2.94
CA PRO A 23 -10.18 -8.07 -2.01
C PRO A 23 -9.27 -6.98 -2.60
N TRP A 24 -8.96 -5.96 -1.81
CA TRP A 24 -8.22 -4.77 -2.26
C TRP A 24 -6.80 -5.08 -2.75
N THR A 25 -6.20 -6.16 -2.26
CA THR A 25 -4.94 -6.69 -2.78
C THR A 25 -5.00 -6.96 -4.28
N TYR A 26 -6.09 -7.59 -4.75
CA TYR A 26 -6.29 -7.84 -6.19
C TYR A 26 -6.59 -6.56 -6.96
N ILE A 27 -7.38 -5.64 -6.39
CA ILE A 27 -7.65 -4.34 -7.02
C ILE A 27 -6.35 -3.57 -7.26
N ARG A 28 -5.51 -3.48 -6.22
CA ARG A 28 -4.24 -2.75 -6.28
C ARG A 28 -3.24 -3.42 -7.22
N ARG A 29 -3.17 -4.75 -7.22
CA ARG A 29 -2.32 -5.52 -8.12
C ARG A 29 -2.73 -5.36 -9.59
N ASP A 30 -4.02 -5.43 -9.90
CA ASP A 30 -4.50 -5.21 -11.26
C ASP A 30 -4.25 -3.76 -11.72
N PHE A 31 -4.43 -2.79 -10.81
CA PHE A 31 -4.10 -1.40 -11.10
C PHE A 31 -2.61 -1.25 -11.43
N TRP A 32 -1.74 -1.91 -10.67
CA TRP A 32 -0.30 -1.90 -10.90
C TRP A 32 0.06 -2.33 -12.32
N HIS A 33 -0.42 -3.51 -12.74
CA HIS A 33 -0.15 -4.10 -14.06
C HIS A 33 -0.92 -3.47 -15.23
N ARG A 34 -1.97 -2.71 -14.95
CA ARG A 34 -2.71 -1.96 -15.98
C ARG A 34 -2.12 -0.58 -16.22
N PHE A 35 -1.57 0.04 -15.18
CA PHE A 35 -1.09 1.41 -15.18
C PHE A 35 0.35 1.49 -14.66
N GLU A 36 1.25 0.67 -15.21
CA GLU A 36 2.66 0.62 -14.79
C GLU A 36 3.33 1.99 -14.87
N LEU A 37 3.08 2.74 -15.95
CA LEU A 37 3.56 4.11 -16.12
C LEU A 37 3.09 5.07 -15.03
N VAL A 38 1.84 4.94 -14.56
CA VAL A 38 1.32 5.79 -13.46
C VAL A 38 2.11 5.54 -12.18
N ASN A 39 2.49 4.29 -11.92
CA ASN A 39 3.31 3.97 -10.76
C ASN A 39 4.73 4.53 -10.91
N ILE A 40 5.35 4.40 -12.08
CA ILE A 40 6.67 4.98 -12.35
C ILE A 40 6.63 6.51 -12.15
N VAL A 41 5.64 7.19 -12.76
CA VAL A 41 5.46 8.64 -12.61
C VAL A 41 5.24 9.01 -11.15
N PHE A 42 4.47 8.22 -10.38
CA PHE A 42 4.29 8.43 -8.96
C PHE A 42 5.63 8.37 -8.19
N PHE A 43 6.46 7.34 -8.43
CA PHE A 43 7.75 7.22 -7.75
C PHE A 43 8.73 8.34 -8.12
N VAL A 44 8.80 8.69 -9.41
CA VAL A 44 9.62 9.82 -9.87
C VAL A 44 9.15 11.11 -9.22
N SER A 45 7.84 11.35 -9.16
CA SER A 45 7.27 12.54 -8.52
C SER A 45 7.61 12.58 -7.03
N VAL A 46 7.47 11.47 -6.31
CA VAL A 46 7.84 11.36 -4.89
C VAL A 46 9.32 11.70 -4.69
N GLY A 47 10.22 11.19 -5.54
CA GLY A 47 11.64 11.51 -5.49
C GLY A 47 11.92 12.98 -5.76
N PHE A 48 11.31 13.55 -6.81
CA PHE A 48 11.46 14.95 -7.19
C PHE A 48 11.00 15.90 -6.07
N PHE A 49 9.80 15.69 -5.52
CA PHE A 49 9.30 16.50 -4.42
C PHE A 49 10.11 16.31 -3.14
N SER A 50 10.60 15.09 -2.87
CA SER A 50 11.52 14.86 -1.75
C SER A 50 12.82 15.67 -1.90
N GLY A 51 13.31 15.84 -3.13
CA GLY A 51 14.45 16.72 -3.43
C GLY A 51 14.13 18.20 -3.19
N ILE A 52 12.98 18.68 -3.67
CA ILE A 52 12.53 20.07 -3.44
C ILE A 52 12.42 20.37 -1.94
N PHE A 53 11.85 19.46 -1.17
CA PHE A 53 11.61 19.64 0.27
C PHE A 53 12.74 19.11 1.16
N TYR A 54 13.90 18.78 0.58
CA TYR A 54 14.98 18.08 1.27
C TYR A 54 15.37 18.71 2.61
N GLY A 55 15.53 20.04 2.66
CA GLY A 55 15.88 20.74 3.90
C GLY A 55 14.82 20.61 5.02
N ASN A 56 13.53 20.63 4.67
CA ASN A 56 12.44 20.45 5.62
C ASN A 56 12.34 18.99 6.07
N ILE A 57 12.56 18.05 5.15
CA ILE A 57 12.59 16.62 5.45
C ILE A 57 13.73 16.30 6.41
N LEU A 58 14.93 16.85 6.19
CA LEU A 58 16.05 16.67 7.11
C LEU A 58 15.77 17.26 8.49
N LYS A 59 15.22 18.48 8.55
CA LYS A 59 14.84 19.11 9.83
C LYS A 59 13.86 18.24 10.60
N TRP A 60 12.83 17.70 9.93
CA TRP A 60 11.89 16.78 10.55
C TRP A 60 12.58 15.47 10.98
N LEU A 61 13.38 14.88 10.10
CA LEU A 61 14.10 13.63 10.33
C LEU A 61 15.00 13.69 11.57
N PHE A 62 15.68 14.81 11.80
CA PHE A 62 16.58 14.99 12.95
C PHE A 62 15.90 15.65 14.16
N SER A 63 14.63 16.04 14.07
CA SER A 63 13.90 16.62 15.21
C SER A 63 13.58 15.61 16.32
N SER A 64 13.63 14.31 16.03
CA SER A 64 13.45 13.23 17.00
C SER A 64 14.11 11.95 16.52
N THR A 65 14.68 11.17 17.44
CA THR A 65 15.31 9.88 17.17
C THR A 65 14.36 8.84 16.57
N TRP A 66 13.03 9.01 16.73
CA TRP A 66 12.03 8.11 16.18
C TRP A 66 11.71 8.36 14.70
N HIS A 67 11.90 9.58 14.19
CA HIS A 67 11.55 9.90 12.80
C HIS A 67 12.35 9.08 11.77
N PRO A 68 13.66 8.84 11.93
CA PRO A 68 14.40 7.97 11.03
C PRO A 68 13.88 6.53 11.04
N ILE A 69 13.48 6.01 12.21
CA ILE A 69 12.93 4.67 12.35
C ILE A 69 11.60 4.56 11.61
N LEU A 70 10.71 5.55 11.80
CA LEU A 70 9.43 5.62 11.09
C LEU A 70 9.61 5.73 9.57
N LEU A 71 10.58 6.54 9.13
CA LEU A 71 10.91 6.72 7.72
C LEU A 71 11.39 5.39 7.11
N VAL A 72 12.33 4.70 7.75
CA VAL A 72 12.83 3.39 7.30
C VAL A 72 11.72 2.35 7.28
N ALA A 73 10.92 2.26 8.35
CA ALA A 73 9.80 1.31 8.43
C ALA A 73 8.75 1.59 7.33
N GLY A 74 8.45 2.87 7.08
CA GLY A 74 7.54 3.31 6.03
C GLY A 74 8.06 2.93 4.64
N PHE A 75 9.32 3.25 4.33
CA PHE A 75 9.94 2.85 3.06
C PHE A 75 10.00 1.35 2.88
N TYR A 76 10.35 0.60 3.93
CA TYR A 76 10.38 -0.87 3.90
C TYR A 76 8.99 -1.43 3.60
N LEU A 77 7.95 -0.98 4.31
CA LEU A 77 6.58 -1.47 4.12
C LEU A 77 6.05 -1.12 2.73
N ILE A 78 6.27 0.10 2.24
CA ILE A 78 5.91 0.50 0.88
C ILE A 78 6.66 -0.35 -0.14
N GLY A 79 7.97 -0.54 0.03
CA GLY A 79 8.80 -1.35 -0.85
C GLY A 79 8.34 -2.81 -0.93
N VAL A 80 8.08 -3.44 0.21
CA VAL A 80 7.56 -4.81 0.29
C VAL A 80 6.20 -4.93 -0.39
N LEU A 81 5.26 -4.01 -0.11
CA LEU A 81 3.94 -4.03 -0.73
C LEU A 81 4.02 -3.86 -2.25
N GLN A 82 4.85 -2.93 -2.72
CA GLN A 82 4.99 -2.64 -4.15
C GLN A 82 5.71 -3.78 -4.86
N GLY A 83 6.75 -4.36 -4.26
CA GLY A 83 7.41 -5.56 -4.76
C GLY A 83 6.45 -6.75 -4.85
N HIS A 84 5.62 -6.96 -3.82
CA HIS A 84 4.58 -7.99 -3.82
C HIS A 84 3.56 -7.79 -4.95
N PHE A 85 3.15 -6.55 -5.23
CA PHE A 85 2.23 -6.27 -6.34
C PHE A 85 2.91 -6.37 -7.71
N PHE A 86 4.19 -5.97 -7.82
CA PHE A 86 4.98 -6.06 -9.04
C PHE A 86 5.20 -7.51 -9.47
N TRP A 87 5.57 -8.39 -8.54
CA TRP A 87 5.80 -9.82 -8.82
C TRP A 87 4.52 -10.66 -8.84
N GLY A 88 3.40 -10.12 -8.36
CA GLY A 88 2.12 -10.83 -8.41
C GLY A 88 1.54 -10.87 -9.83
N SER A 89 0.88 -11.98 -10.21
CA SER A 89 0.21 -12.10 -11.52
C SER A 89 -1.11 -11.33 -11.58
N ARG A 90 -1.64 -11.04 -12.78
CA ARG A 90 -2.99 -10.46 -12.92
C ARG A 90 -4.04 -11.39 -12.30
N TYR A 91 -5.08 -10.82 -11.68
CA TYR A 91 -6.18 -11.62 -11.15
C TYR A 91 -6.96 -12.30 -12.28
N VAL A 92 -7.13 -13.63 -12.20
CA VAL A 92 -8.05 -14.38 -13.06
C VAL A 92 -9.36 -14.62 -12.32
N LYS A 93 -10.48 -14.25 -12.94
CA LYS A 93 -11.83 -14.39 -12.34
C LYS A 93 -12.13 -15.86 -12.09
N GLY A 94 -12.39 -16.23 -10.83
CA GLY A 94 -12.63 -17.62 -10.41
C GLY A 94 -11.38 -18.36 -9.89
N GLN A 95 -10.22 -17.70 -9.85
CA GLN A 95 -9.03 -18.25 -9.22
C GLN A 95 -9.20 -18.17 -7.70
N GLU A 96 -9.33 -19.33 -7.05
CA GLU A 96 -9.26 -19.42 -5.59
C GLU A 96 -7.88 -18.97 -5.13
N ALA A 97 -7.84 -18.29 -3.98
CA ALA A 97 -6.58 -17.97 -3.34
C ALA A 97 -5.90 -19.30 -2.99
N GLN A 98 -4.82 -19.63 -3.68
CA GLN A 98 -3.94 -20.75 -3.31
C GLN A 98 -3.32 -20.49 -1.95
#